data_AF-A0AAD6WR47-F1
#
_entry.id   AF-A0AAD6WR47-F1
#
_cell.length_a   1.000
_cell.length_b   1.000
_cell.length_c   1.000
_cell.angle_alpha   90.00
_cell.angle_beta   90.00
_cell.angle_gamma   90.00
#
_symmetry.space_group_name_H-M   'P 1'
#
loop_
_entity.id
_entity.type
_entity.pdbx_description
1 polymer ?
#
loop_
_entity_poly.entity_id
_entity_poly.type
_entity_poly.pdbx_seq_one_letter_code
_entity_poly.pdbx_strand_id
1 'polypeptide(L)'
;PPSYLFLCPRTDFQTGLLSFRWPDRPAYWSLDPSGADGLSTKEATQFGFPALQLTTQVWGRARDTSVYAGLRQFHQAKGFNPDSQDIARHLGQPLYTV
;
A
#
# COMPACT_ATOMS: atom_id res chain seq x y z
N PRO A 1 9.26 30.93 -0.71
CA PRO A 1 9.21 29.91 0.36
C PRO A 1 9.63 28.54 -0.19
N PRO A 2 10.26 27.67 0.61
CA PRO A 2 10.48 26.29 0.21
C PRO A 2 9.14 25.61 -0.07
N SER A 3 9.12 24.71 -1.03
CA SER A 3 7.97 23.87 -1.34
C SER A 3 8.32 22.41 -1.12
N TYR A 4 7.35 21.65 -0.65
CA TYR A 4 7.49 20.25 -0.28
C TYR A 4 6.48 19.43 -1.06
N LEU A 5 6.94 18.34 -1.67
CA LEU A 5 6.06 17.36 -2.29
C LEU A 5 5.78 16.25 -1.28
N PHE A 6 4.52 16.14 -0.86
CA PHE A 6 4.08 15.04 -0.02
C PHE A 6 3.53 13.93 -0.89
N LEU A 7 4.05 12.71 -0.66
CA LEU A 7 3.52 11.48 -1.20
C LEU A 7 2.75 10.79 -0.08
N CYS A 8 1.49 10.47 -0.31
CA CYS A 8 0.62 9.80 0.65
C CYS A 8 0.42 8.35 0.20
N PRO A 9 1.39 7.45 0.47
CA PRO A 9 1.28 6.06 0.05
C PRO A 9 0.28 5.26 0.90
N ARG A 10 -0.43 5.90 1.84
CA ARG A 10 -1.30 5.19 2.79
C ARG A 10 -2.54 4.70 2.06
N THR A 11 -2.43 3.47 1.59
CA THR A 11 -3.53 2.65 1.13
C THR A 11 -4.24 2.07 2.33
N ASP A 12 -5.55 2.27 2.42
CA ASP A 12 -6.37 1.40 3.27
C ASP A 12 -6.44 0.04 2.55
N PHE A 13 -5.92 -1.00 3.22
CA PHE A 13 -6.14 -2.37 2.79
C PHE A 13 -7.62 -2.68 3.00
N GLN A 14 -8.38 -2.71 1.91
CA GLN A 14 -9.76 -3.18 1.95
C GLN A 14 -9.72 -4.71 2.09
N THR A 15 -10.69 -5.28 2.80
CA THR A 15 -10.86 -6.71 3.02
C THR A 15 -10.76 -7.52 1.72
N GLY A 16 -9.64 -8.23 1.55
CA GLY A 16 -9.40 -9.10 0.39
C GLY A 16 -7.91 -9.24 0.06
N LEU A 17 -7.51 -10.34 -0.58
CA LEU A 17 -6.10 -10.71 -0.80
C LEU A 17 -5.32 -9.69 -1.67
N LEU A 18 -5.99 -8.74 -2.32
CA LEU A 18 -5.39 -7.78 -3.27
C LEU A 18 -6.19 -6.46 -3.39
N SER A 19 -7.06 -6.12 -2.43
CA SER A 19 -7.89 -4.90 -2.52
C SER A 19 -7.22 -3.76 -1.75
N PHE A 20 -6.54 -2.87 -2.46
CA PHE A 20 -6.04 -1.61 -1.91
C PHE A 20 -6.85 -0.45 -2.48
N ARG A 21 -7.26 0.48 -1.61
CA ARG A 21 -7.86 1.74 -2.04
C ARG A 21 -6.79 2.83 -2.03
N TRP A 22 -6.63 3.51 -3.16
CA TRP A 22 -5.83 4.73 -3.20
C TRP A 22 -6.52 5.84 -2.41
N PRO A 23 -5.78 6.65 -1.64
CA PRO A 23 -6.34 7.86 -1.08
C PRO A 23 -6.82 8.77 -2.22
N ASP A 24 -7.91 9.51 -1.97
CA ASP A 24 -8.47 10.45 -2.95
C ASP A 24 -7.45 11.51 -3.39
N ARG A 25 -6.42 11.73 -2.56
CA ARG A 25 -5.30 12.62 -2.82
C ARG A 25 -3.95 11.93 -2.52
N PRO A 26 -3.37 11.21 -3.49
CA PRO A 26 -2.15 10.41 -3.25
C PRO A 26 -0.85 11.23 -3.25
N ALA A 27 -0.92 12.48 -3.72
CA ALA A 27 0.16 13.44 -3.57
C ALA A 27 -0.36 14.88 -3.62
N TYR A 28 0.36 15.79 -2.98
CA TYR A 28 0.08 17.22 -3.02
C TYR A 28 1.33 18.04 -2.72
N TRP A 29 1.33 19.31 -3.15
CA TRP A 29 2.33 20.29 -2.77
C TRP A 29 1.93 20.94 -1.44
N SER A 30 2.91 21.27 -0.62
CA SER A 30 2.72 22.08 0.59
C SER A 30 3.85 23.11 0.73
N LEU A 31 3.54 24.24 1.37
CA LEU A 31 4.54 25.20 1.82
C LEU A 31 4.91 24.97 3.30
N ASP A 32 4.17 24.10 4.00
CA ASP A 32 4.46 23.68 5.36
C ASP A 32 5.34 22.41 5.32
N PRO A 33 6.53 22.42 5.96
CA PRO A 33 7.37 21.23 6.07
C PRO A 33 6.70 20.05 6.80
N SER A 34 5.64 20.27 7.56
CA SER A 34 4.86 19.19 8.20
C SER A 34 3.90 18.49 7.24
N GLY A 35 3.51 19.17 6.15
CA GLY A 35 2.51 18.68 5.20
C GLY A 35 1.08 18.75 5.70
N ALA A 36 0.81 19.42 6.83
CA ALA A 36 -0.54 19.59 7.36
C ALA A 36 -1.46 20.33 6.38
N ASP A 37 -0.95 21.36 5.71
CA ASP A 37 -1.71 22.16 4.74
C ASP A 37 -1.29 21.87 3.30
N GLY A 38 -2.04 20.98 2.64
CA GLY A 38 -1.81 20.62 1.25
C GLY A 38 -2.49 21.57 0.25
N LEU A 39 -1.71 22.26 -0.58
CA LEU A 39 -2.18 23.18 -1.62
C LEU A 39 -3.08 22.47 -2.62
N SER A 40 -4.25 23.02 -2.92
CA SER A 40 -5.11 22.62 -4.05
C SER A 40 -4.37 22.67 -5.39
N THR A 41 -4.89 21.99 -6.41
CA THR A 41 -4.30 22.04 -7.76
C THR A 41 -4.24 23.48 -8.28
N LYS A 42 -5.27 24.29 -8.02
CA LYS A 42 -5.32 25.69 -8.44
C LYS A 42 -4.24 26.53 -7.76
N GLU A 43 -4.09 26.40 -6.44
CA GLU A 43 -3.05 27.09 -5.69
C GLU A 43 -1.67 26.67 -6.17
N ALA A 44 -1.44 25.36 -6.32
CA ALA A 44 -0.18 24.84 -6.83
C ALA A 44 0.17 25.44 -8.21
N THR A 45 -0.80 25.53 -9.13
CA THR A 45 -0.60 26.19 -10.44
C THR A 45 -0.31 27.68 -10.30
N GLN A 46 -1.00 28.41 -9.41
CA GLN A 46 -0.73 29.83 -9.17
C GLN A 46 0.67 30.09 -8.62
N PHE A 47 1.19 29.17 -7.80
CA PHE A 47 2.57 29.20 -7.32
C PHE A 47 3.59 28.69 -8.36
N GLY A 48 3.14 28.27 -9.55
CA GLY A 48 4.00 27.75 -10.62
C GLY A 48 4.51 26.32 -10.39
N PHE A 49 3.91 25.58 -9.47
CA PHE A 49 4.28 24.17 -9.24
C PHE A 49 3.72 23.26 -10.34
N PRO A 50 4.48 22.23 -10.73
CA PRO A 50 4.05 21.31 -11.77
C PRO A 50 2.84 20.49 -11.30
N ALA A 51 1.97 20.16 -12.24
CA ALA A 51 0.86 19.25 -12.02
C ALA A 51 1.42 17.87 -11.63
N LEU A 52 0.86 17.29 -10.57
CA LEU A 52 1.27 15.98 -10.10
C LEU A 52 0.52 14.90 -10.90
N GLN A 53 1.28 14.04 -11.57
CA GLN A 53 0.78 12.80 -12.15
C GLN A 53 1.49 11.65 -11.45
N LEU A 54 0.73 10.85 -10.69
CA LEU A 54 1.25 9.61 -10.12
C LEU A 54 0.89 8.44 -11.03
N THR A 55 1.89 7.63 -11.34
CA THR A 55 1.71 6.33 -11.95
C THR A 55 2.18 5.29 -10.94
N THR A 56 1.29 4.39 -10.52
CA THR A 56 1.71 3.26 -9.69
C THR A 56 1.84 2.01 -10.55
N GLN A 57 2.97 1.32 -10.41
CA GLN A 57 3.16 -0.01 -10.97
C GLN A 57 3.13 -1.04 -9.83
N VAL A 58 2.21 -1.98 -9.91
CA VAL A 58 2.14 -3.11 -8.97
C VAL A 58 2.86 -4.29 -9.60
N TRP A 59 3.97 -4.68 -8.99
CA TRP A 59 4.74 -5.85 -9.41
C TRP A 59 4.35 -7.03 -8.54
N GLY A 60 3.33 -7.77 -8.97
CA GLY A 60 3.08 -9.10 -8.42
C GLY A 60 4.11 -10.07 -8.99
N ARG A 61 4.89 -10.75 -8.14
CA ARG A 61 5.45 -12.03 -8.58
C ARG A 61 4.24 -12.93 -8.79
N ALA A 62 3.84 -13.16 -10.03
CA ALA A 62 2.92 -14.21 -10.39
C ALA A 62 3.55 -15.53 -9.92
N ARG A 63 3.22 -15.93 -8.69
CA ARG A 63 3.48 -17.28 -8.23
C ARG A 63 2.41 -18.11 -8.90
N ASP A 64 2.84 -19.07 -9.70
CA ASP A 64 1.95 -20.08 -10.25
C ASP A 64 1.09 -20.64 -9.10
N THR A 65 -0.19 -20.83 -9.38
CA THR A 65 -1.13 -21.53 -8.51
C THR A 65 -0.55 -22.82 -7.92
N SER A 66 0.34 -23.51 -8.65
CA SER A 66 1.07 -24.68 -8.18
C SER A 66 1.94 -24.39 -6.94
N VAL A 67 2.56 -23.22 -6.84
CA VAL A 67 3.37 -22.80 -5.68
C VAL A 67 2.49 -22.62 -4.45
N TYR A 68 1.33 -21.97 -4.59
CA TYR A 68 0.38 -21.82 -3.48
C TYR A 68 -0.19 -23.17 -3.03
N ALA A 69 -0.51 -24.06 -3.98
CA ALA A 69 -0.95 -25.41 -3.68
C ALA A 69 0.13 -26.21 -2.91
N GLY A 70 1.39 -26.12 -3.34
CA GLY A 70 2.52 -26.77 -2.66
C GLY A 70 2.74 -26.23 -1.25
N LEU A 71 2.69 -24.90 -1.06
CA LEU A 71 2.77 -24.29 0.27
C LEU A 71 1.62 -24.72 1.17
N ARG A 72 0.39 -24.78 0.63
CA ARG A 72 -0.79 -25.25 1.36
C ARG A 72 -0.60 -26.68 1.88
N GLN A 73 -0.17 -27.59 1.01
CA GLN A 73 0.12 -28.98 1.38
C GLN A 73 1.25 -29.08 2.41
N PHE A 74 2.32 -28.30 2.24
CA PHE A 74 3.43 -28.26 3.19
C PHE A 74 2.98 -27.80 4.58
N HIS A 75 2.15 -26.75 4.67
CA HIS A 75 1.62 -26.26 5.94
C HIS A 75 0.72 -27.29 6.62
N GLN A 76 -0.15 -27.96 5.85
CA GLN A 76 -0.98 -29.06 6.35
C GLN A 76 -0.13 -30.21 6.90
N ALA A 77 0.94 -30.61 6.18
CA ALA A 77 1.86 -31.65 6.63
C ALA A 77 2.62 -31.27 7.92
N LYS A 78 2.79 -29.97 8.18
CA LYS A 78 3.35 -29.43 9.43
C LYS A 78 2.31 -29.26 10.55
N GLY A 79 1.06 -29.63 10.33
CA GLY A 79 -0.03 -29.53 11.31
C GLY A 79 -0.66 -28.14 11.40
N PHE A 80 -0.32 -27.21 10.50
CA PHE A 80 -0.95 -25.89 10.45
C PHE A 80 -2.24 -25.94 9.63
N ASN A 81 -3.25 -25.20 10.09
CA ASN A 81 -4.43 -24.91 9.28
C ASN A 81 -4.07 -23.80 8.26
N PRO A 82 -4.05 -24.08 6.93
CA PRO A 82 -3.68 -23.09 5.92
C PRO A 82 -4.69 -21.95 5.80
N ASP A 83 -5.91 -22.12 6.29
CA ASP A 83 -6.96 -21.10 6.28
C ASP A 83 -6.92 -20.25 7.58
N SER A 84 -5.92 -20.46 8.44
CA SER A 84 -5.68 -19.70 9.68
C SER A 84 -4.45 -18.79 9.57
N GLN A 85 -4.29 -17.89 10.54
CA GLN A 85 -3.11 -17.04 10.69
C GLN A 85 -1.99 -17.69 11.54
N ASP A 86 -2.14 -18.94 11.96
CA ASP A 86 -1.24 -19.56 12.93
C ASP A 86 0.19 -19.73 12.41
N ILE A 87 0.32 -20.02 11.11
CA ILE A 87 1.64 -20.10 10.50
C ILE A 87 2.34 -18.74 10.42
N ALA A 88 1.59 -17.66 10.16
CA ALA A 88 2.14 -16.32 10.15
C ALA A 88 2.64 -15.94 11.55
N ARG A 89 1.86 -16.28 12.60
CA ARG A 89 2.28 -16.12 14.01
C ARG A 89 3.54 -16.91 14.32
N HIS A 90 3.58 -18.18 13.94
CA HIS A 90 4.71 -19.06 14.17
C HIS A 90 6.00 -18.54 13.50
N LEU A 91 5.88 -17.95 12.30
CA LEU A 91 6.99 -17.37 11.56
C LEU A 91 7.34 -15.93 11.98
N GLY A 92 6.65 -15.37 12.99
CA GLY A 92 6.85 -13.98 13.43
C GLY A 92 6.49 -12.94 12.36
N GLN A 93 5.64 -13.30 11.40
CA GLN A 93 5.18 -12.40 10.36
C GLN A 93 4.15 -11.42 10.91
N PRO A 94 4.13 -10.17 10.43
CA PRO A 94 3.09 -9.22 10.80
C PRO A 94 1.73 -9.76 10.39
N LEU A 95 0.79 -9.77 11.33
CA LEU A 95 -0.57 -10.15 11.06
C LEU A 95 -1.34 -8.93 10.59
N TYR A 96 -1.98 -9.07 9.43
CA TYR A 96 -3.01 -8.14 9.04
C TYR A 96 -4.25 -8.45 9.88
N THR A 97 -4.53 -7.56 10.83
CA THR A 97 -5.80 -7.51 11.54
C THR A 97 -6.69 -6.54 10.76
N VAL A 98 -7.88 -7.02 10.40
CA VAL A 98 -8.96 -6.21 9.81
C VAL A 98 -9.71 -5.53 10.94
#